data_AF-A0A3D0IFI1-F1
#
_entry.id   AF-A0A3D0IFI1-F1
#
_cell.length_a   1.000
_cell.length_b   1.000
_cell.length_c   1.000
_cell.angle_alpha   90.00
_cell.angle_beta   90.00
_cell.angle_gamma   90.00
#
_symmetry.space_group_name_H-M   'P 1'
#
loop_
_entity.id
_entity.type
_entity.pdbx_description
1 polymer ?
#
loop_
_entity_poly.entity_id
_entity_poly.type
_entity_poly.pdbx_seq_one_letter_code
_entity_poly.pdbx_strand_id
1 'polypeptide(L)'
;MSETQGNPSNIDLSIVKPYTPTEAQVKRYTSRKIASAWTLFGGSLAVLAIVIVCIILFVSIFHVIVYSAKIIFGLLIVLIFPIYAIYNLFATFSRVKKGQFSFYSSEIFAKNDKGYIVKGISTTGLSFIDKADAGAEKAPGAPVIVVNMKDEFDLLGWD
;
A
#
# COMPACT_ATOMS: atom_id res chain seq x y z
N MET A 1 10.95 -13.00 29.69
CA MET A 1 9.73 -13.17 28.88
C MET A 1 10.03 -12.59 27.52
N SER A 2 10.25 -13.45 26.53
CA SER A 2 10.67 -13.03 25.18
C SER A 2 9.44 -12.62 24.39
N GLU A 3 9.31 -11.34 24.07
CA GLU A 3 8.37 -10.86 23.06
C GLU A 3 8.77 -11.48 21.72
N THR A 4 8.05 -12.51 21.32
CA THR A 4 7.98 -12.92 19.92
C THR A 4 7.40 -11.77 19.12
N GLN A 5 8.26 -10.93 18.56
CA GLN A 5 7.92 -10.12 17.40
C GLN A 5 7.32 -11.06 16.36
N GLY A 6 5.99 -10.99 16.22
CA GLY A 6 5.26 -11.72 15.20
C GLY A 6 5.80 -11.32 13.85
N ASN A 7 6.65 -12.17 13.28
CA ASN A 7 7.02 -12.07 11.89
C ASN A 7 5.73 -12.22 11.07
N PRO A 8 5.33 -11.22 10.26
CA PRO A 8 4.08 -11.27 9.50
C PRO A 8 4.01 -12.47 8.54
N SER A 9 5.14 -13.15 8.27
CA SER A 9 5.15 -14.38 7.47
C SER A 9 4.64 -15.65 8.19
N ASN A 10 4.43 -15.63 9.51
CA ASN A 10 3.86 -16.77 10.24
C ASN A 10 2.36 -16.57 10.50
N ILE A 11 1.56 -16.94 9.51
CA ILE A 11 0.11 -17.12 9.70
C ILE A 11 -0.08 -18.37 10.57
N ASP A 12 -0.71 -18.20 11.73
CA ASP A 12 -1.14 -19.31 12.55
C ASP A 12 -2.37 -19.97 11.91
N LEU A 13 -2.11 -20.97 11.05
CA LEU A 13 -3.12 -21.74 10.34
C LEU A 13 -4.03 -22.56 11.28
N SER A 14 -3.72 -22.67 12.58
CA SER A 14 -4.62 -23.26 13.56
C SER A 14 -5.78 -22.32 13.94
N ILE A 15 -5.59 -21.01 13.73
CA ILE A 15 -6.56 -19.96 14.06
C ILE A 15 -7.21 -19.41 12.78
N VAL A 16 -6.44 -19.31 11.70
CA VAL A 16 -6.82 -18.64 10.47
C VAL A 16 -7.25 -19.66 9.42
N LYS A 17 -8.48 -19.52 8.89
CA LYS A 17 -9.03 -20.47 7.92
C LYS A 17 -8.84 -19.97 6.49
N PRO A 18 -8.45 -20.83 5.52
CA PRO A 18 -8.42 -20.44 4.12
C PRO A 18 -9.84 -20.05 3.67
N TYR A 19 -9.95 -18.95 2.94
CA TYR A 19 -11.21 -18.42 2.45
C TYR A 19 -11.18 -18.40 0.93
N THR A 20 -12.26 -18.89 0.30
CA THR A 20 -12.43 -18.76 -1.15
C THR A 20 -13.22 -17.48 -1.43
N PRO A 21 -12.57 -16.43 -1.97
CA PRO A 21 -13.25 -15.17 -2.23
C PRO A 21 -14.21 -15.29 -3.41
N THR A 22 -15.23 -14.43 -3.40
CA THR A 22 -16.08 -14.22 -4.58
C THR A 22 -15.33 -13.42 -5.65
N GLU A 23 -15.72 -13.56 -6.92
CA GLU A 23 -15.14 -12.75 -8.01
C GLU A 23 -15.28 -11.24 -7.76
N ALA A 24 -16.37 -10.82 -7.11
CA ALA A 24 -16.61 -9.44 -6.72
C ALA A 24 -15.57 -8.92 -5.72
N GLN A 25 -15.22 -9.72 -4.70
CA GLN A 25 -14.20 -9.37 -3.71
C GLN A 25 -12.80 -9.28 -4.34
N VAL A 26 -12.45 -10.24 -5.20
CA VAL A 26 -11.17 -10.22 -5.95
C VAL A 26 -11.10 -8.98 -6.83
N LYS A 27 -12.18 -8.67 -7.58
CA LYS A 27 -12.25 -7.48 -8.44
C LYS A 27 -12.16 -6.19 -7.62
N ARG A 28 -12.83 -6.12 -6.47
CA ARG A 28 -12.78 -4.95 -5.58
C ARG A 28 -11.37 -4.71 -5.05
N TYR A 29 -10.73 -5.77 -4.54
CA TYR A 29 -9.35 -5.72 -4.03
C TYR A 29 -8.36 -5.27 -5.10
N THR A 30 -8.38 -5.93 -6.26
CA THR A 30 -7.48 -5.63 -7.38
C THR A 30 -7.69 -4.22 -7.93
N SER A 31 -8.95 -3.79 -8.09
CA SER A 31 -9.27 -2.44 -8.56
C SER A 31 -8.75 -1.36 -7.60
N ARG A 32 -8.85 -1.59 -6.28
CA ARG A 32 -8.33 -0.66 -5.27
C ARG A 32 -6.81 -0.61 -5.24
N LYS A 33 -6.12 -1.75 -5.31
CA LYS A 33 -4.64 -1.78 -5.39
C LYS A 33 -4.14 -1.07 -6.65
N ILE A 34 -4.79 -1.30 -7.79
CA ILE A 34 -4.48 -0.61 -9.04
C ILE A 34 -4.74 0.90 -8.91
N ALA A 35 -5.88 1.32 -8.36
CA ALA A 35 -6.20 2.73 -8.16
C ALA A 35 -5.20 3.43 -7.22
N SER A 36 -4.77 2.76 -6.14
CA SER A 36 -3.74 3.27 -5.25
C SER A 36 -2.40 3.44 -5.97
N ALA A 37 -1.98 2.46 -6.77
CA ALA A 37 -0.76 2.54 -7.58
C ALA A 37 -0.84 3.69 -8.62
N TRP A 38 -2.00 3.88 -9.25
CA TRP A 38 -2.23 5.02 -10.15
C TRP A 38 -2.20 6.37 -9.42
N THR A 39 -2.70 6.44 -8.19
CA THR A 39 -2.67 7.67 -7.38
C THR A 39 -1.24 8.04 -7.03
N LEU A 40 -0.41 7.07 -6.65
CA LEU A 40 1.03 7.27 -6.43
C LEU A 40 1.73 7.72 -7.71
N PHE A 41 1.40 7.11 -8.85
CA PHE A 41 1.94 7.52 -10.15
C PHE A 41 1.54 8.96 -10.50
N GLY A 42 0.26 9.31 -10.40
CA GLY A 42 -0.24 10.67 -10.65
C GLY A 42 0.39 11.70 -9.72
N GLY A 43 0.52 11.39 -8.42
CA GLY A 43 1.20 12.24 -7.46
C GLY A 43 2.68 12.46 -7.80
N SER A 44 3.39 11.41 -8.22
CA SER A 44 4.79 11.53 -8.64
C SER A 44 4.96 12.41 -9.89
N LEU A 45 4.00 12.36 -10.82
CA LEU A 45 4.01 13.19 -12.03
C LEU A 45 3.71 14.66 -11.71
N ALA A 46 2.79 14.92 -10.77
CA ALA A 46 2.51 16.27 -10.30
C ALA A 46 3.74 16.91 -9.62
N VAL A 47 4.44 16.16 -8.76
CA VAL A 47 5.69 16.61 -8.15
C VAL A 47 6.74 16.91 -9.21
N LEU A 48 6.89 16.05 -10.22
CA LEU A 48 7.81 16.27 -11.33
C LEU A 48 7.49 17.58 -12.09
N ALA A 49 6.21 17.82 -12.39
CA ALA A 49 5.77 19.03 -13.08
C ALA A 49 6.09 20.29 -12.26
N ILE A 50 5.82 20.28 -10.95
CA ILE A 50 6.15 21.40 -10.05
C ILE A 50 7.66 21.67 -10.06
N VAL A 51 8.49 20.63 -9.97
CA VAL A 51 9.95 20.79 -9.99
C VAL A 51 10.44 21.39 -11.31
N ILE A 52 9.90 20.94 -12.44
CA ILE A 52 10.23 21.52 -13.76
C ILE A 52 9.88 23.02 -13.80
N VAL A 53 8.68 23.39 -13.34
CA VAL A 53 8.25 24.80 -13.29
C VAL A 53 9.17 25.62 -12.39
N CYS A 54 9.53 25.11 -11.21
CA CYS A 54 10.48 25.77 -10.31
C CYS A 54 11.83 26.00 -10.99
N ILE A 55 12.36 25.00 -11.71
CA ILE A 55 13.63 25.13 -12.44
C ILE A 55 13.54 26.20 -13.52
N ILE A 56 12.47 26.20 -14.32
CA ILE A 56 12.26 27.19 -15.38
C ILE A 56 12.20 28.61 -14.79
N LEU A 57 11.46 28.79 -13.69
CA LEU A 57 11.38 30.08 -12.99
C LEU A 57 12.74 30.53 -12.45
N PHE A 58 13.50 29.62 -11.83
CA PHE A 58 14.84 29.92 -11.33
C PHE A 58 15.79 30.33 -12.47
N VAL A 59 15.80 29.60 -13.58
CA VAL A 59 16.64 29.92 -14.75
C VAL A 59 16.23 31.26 -15.37
N SER A 60 14.92 31.53 -15.47
CA SER A 60 14.39 32.74 -16.10
C SER A 60 14.68 34.00 -15.28
N ILE A 61 14.47 33.95 -13.96
CA ILE A 61 14.64 35.10 -13.06
C ILE A 61 16.11 35.33 -12.74
N PHE A 62 16.86 34.28 -12.42
CA PHE A 62 18.22 34.44 -11.93
C PHE A 62 19.27 34.42 -13.05
N HIS A 63 18.96 33.97 -14.28
CA HIS A 63 19.95 33.82 -15.38
C HIS A 63 21.21 33.06 -14.96
N VAL A 64 21.14 32.34 -13.85
CA VAL A 64 22.27 31.90 -13.07
C VAL A 64 21.99 30.44 -12.77
N ILE A 65 22.86 29.62 -13.34
CA ILE A 65 23.12 28.23 -12.98
C ILE A 65 22.20 27.19 -13.66
N VAL A 66 22.45 26.95 -14.94
CA VAL A 66 22.21 25.63 -15.55
C VAL A 66 23.44 24.70 -15.36
N TYR A 67 24.56 25.22 -14.83
CA TYR A 67 25.86 24.53 -14.79
C TYR A 67 26.41 24.16 -13.40
N SER A 68 25.75 24.51 -12.29
CA SER A 68 26.26 24.08 -10.97
C SER A 68 25.82 22.65 -10.74
N ALA A 69 26.80 21.78 -10.50
CA ALA A 69 26.62 20.37 -10.19
C ALA A 69 25.57 20.12 -9.08
N LYS A 70 25.37 21.07 -8.16
CA LYS A 70 24.38 20.99 -7.08
C LYS A 70 22.92 20.93 -7.59
N ILE A 71 22.57 21.69 -8.62
CA ILE A 71 21.21 21.68 -9.19
C ILE A 71 20.99 20.39 -9.98
N ILE A 72 21.98 19.97 -10.78
CA ILE A 72 21.92 18.71 -11.54
C ILE A 72 21.75 17.52 -10.58
N PHE A 73 22.46 17.50 -9.45
CA PHE A 73 22.34 16.46 -8.43
C PHE A 73 20.95 16.45 -7.77
N GLY A 74 20.40 17.63 -7.43
CA GLY A 74 19.03 17.73 -6.90
C GLY A 74 17.97 17.23 -7.90
N LEU A 75 18.16 17.53 -9.19
CA LEU A 75 17.28 17.09 -10.28
C LEU A 75 17.30 15.57 -10.46
N LEU A 76 18.48 14.95 -10.34
CA LEU A 76 18.66 13.50 -10.33
C LEU A 76 17.89 12.83 -9.19
N ILE A 77 17.91 13.40 -7.98
CA ILE A 77 17.15 12.88 -6.83
C ILE A 77 15.64 12.96 -7.10
N VAL A 78 15.16 14.08 -7.64
CA VAL A 78 13.73 14.24 -7.98
C VAL A 78 13.30 13.20 -9.02
N LEU A 79 14.17 12.86 -9.96
CA LEU A 79 13.91 11.84 -11.00
C LEU A 79 13.77 10.41 -10.44
N ILE A 80 14.28 10.12 -9.25
CA ILE A 80 14.12 8.81 -8.60
C ILE A 80 12.64 8.56 -8.26
N PHE A 81 11.90 9.59 -7.85
CA PHE A 81 10.49 9.48 -7.46
C PHE A 81 9.57 8.96 -8.58
N PRO A 82 9.55 9.53 -9.80
CA PRO A 82 8.73 8.99 -10.90
C PRO A 82 9.21 7.61 -11.33
N ILE A 83 10.52 7.32 -11.32
CA ILE A 83 11.04 5.97 -11.62
C ILE A 83 10.50 4.94 -10.62
N TYR A 84 10.54 5.26 -9.33
CA TYR A 84 9.99 4.40 -8.27
C TYR A 84 8.48 4.21 -8.42
N ALA A 85 7.74 5.27 -8.74
CA ALA A 85 6.29 5.18 -8.93
C ALA A 85 5.92 4.31 -10.15
N ILE A 86 6.67 4.43 -11.26
CA ILE A 86 6.53 3.56 -12.43
C ILE A 86 6.82 2.10 -12.07
N TYR A 87 7.92 1.85 -11.37
CA TYR A 87 8.28 0.51 -10.90
C TYR A 87 7.15 -0.10 -10.05
N ASN A 88 6.62 0.68 -9.08
CA ASN A 88 5.56 0.22 -8.20
C ASN A 88 4.25 -0.07 -8.98
N LEU A 89 3.93 0.76 -9.97
CA LEU A 89 2.79 0.55 -10.87
C LEU A 89 2.92 -0.77 -11.62
N PHE A 90 4.05 -1.00 -12.30
CA PHE A 90 4.29 -2.25 -13.05
C PHE A 90 4.37 -3.48 -12.15
N ALA A 91 4.98 -3.36 -10.97
CA ALA A 91 5.04 -4.43 -9.98
C ALA A 91 3.63 -4.80 -9.50
N THR A 92 2.79 -3.80 -9.20
CA THR A 92 1.40 -4.00 -8.80
C THR A 92 0.59 -4.68 -9.91
N PHE A 93 0.68 -4.19 -11.15
CA PHE A 93 0.01 -4.82 -12.30
C PHE A 93 0.46 -6.26 -12.53
N SER A 94 1.77 -6.51 -12.46
CA SER A 94 2.33 -7.85 -12.66
C SER A 94 1.86 -8.82 -11.58
N ARG A 95 1.74 -8.36 -10.33
CA ARG A 95 1.25 -9.18 -9.21
C ARG A 95 -0.25 -9.47 -9.36
N VAL A 96 -1.03 -8.46 -9.75
CA VAL A 96 -2.46 -8.64 -10.02
C VAL A 96 -2.70 -9.64 -11.15
N LYS A 97 -1.94 -9.52 -12.25
CA LYS A 97 -2.04 -10.44 -13.39
C LYS A 97 -1.66 -11.88 -13.04
N LYS A 98 -0.72 -12.06 -12.12
CA LYS A 98 -0.27 -13.39 -11.67
C LYS A 98 -1.22 -14.05 -10.67
N GLY A 99 -2.26 -13.36 -10.19
CA GLY A 99 -3.26 -13.93 -9.28
C GLY A 99 -2.67 -14.42 -7.95
N GLN A 100 -1.53 -13.89 -7.52
CA GLN A 100 -0.83 -14.31 -6.30
C GLN A 100 -1.47 -13.66 -5.08
N PHE A 101 -2.69 -14.10 -4.76
CA PHE A 101 -3.45 -13.66 -3.61
C PHE A 101 -3.85 -14.88 -2.78
N SER A 102 -3.64 -14.79 -1.47
CA SER A 102 -4.15 -15.78 -0.53
C SER A 102 -5.14 -15.10 0.39
N PHE A 103 -6.36 -15.62 0.43
CA PHE A 103 -7.45 -15.07 1.22
C PHE A 103 -7.67 -15.94 2.45
N TYR A 104 -7.89 -15.27 3.56
CA TYR A 104 -8.05 -15.89 4.85
C TYR A 104 -9.23 -15.27 5.59
N SER A 105 -9.96 -16.07 6.33
CA SER A 105 -10.99 -15.60 7.26
C SER A 105 -10.40 -15.57 8.67
N SER A 106 -10.53 -14.43 9.34
CA SER A 106 -10.15 -14.27 10.75
C SER A 106 -11.03 -13.23 11.44
N GLU A 107 -10.76 -12.99 12.72
CA GLU A 107 -11.49 -12.06 13.56
C GLU A 107 -10.58 -10.93 14.05
N ILE A 108 -11.17 -9.75 14.20
CA ILE A 108 -10.50 -8.61 14.83
C ILE A 108 -10.28 -8.93 16.32
N PHE A 109 -9.04 -8.83 16.77
CA PHE A 109 -8.70 -8.99 18.18
C PHE A 109 -8.81 -7.67 18.94
N ALA A 110 -8.20 -6.62 18.40
CA ALA A 110 -8.12 -5.30 19.01
C ALA A 110 -7.83 -4.24 17.96
N LYS A 111 -7.94 -2.96 18.33
CA LYS A 111 -7.50 -1.84 17.50
C LYS A 111 -6.36 -1.12 18.22
N ASN A 112 -5.33 -0.72 17.46
CA ASN A 112 -4.24 0.12 17.92
C ASN A 112 -4.19 1.41 17.08
N ASP A 113 -3.28 2.31 17.42
CA ASP A 113 -3.09 3.59 16.70
C ASP A 113 -2.68 3.42 15.24
N LYS A 114 -2.21 2.22 14.86
CA LYS A 114 -1.75 1.88 13.51
C LYS A 114 -2.80 1.12 12.68
N GLY A 115 -3.92 0.69 13.28
CA GLY A 115 -4.96 -0.10 12.60
C GLY A 115 -5.57 -1.22 13.46
N TYR A 116 -6.07 -2.26 12.81
CA TYR A 116 -6.74 -3.39 13.44
C TYR A 116 -5.80 -4.60 13.59
N ILE A 117 -5.72 -5.16 14.79
CA ILE A 117 -4.97 -6.38 15.09
C ILE A 117 -5.90 -7.56 14.81
N VAL A 118 -5.43 -8.52 14.02
CA VAL A 118 -6.21 -9.69 13.61
C VAL A 118 -5.61 -10.96 14.21
N LYS A 119 -6.46 -11.80 14.80
CA LYS A 119 -6.02 -13.05 15.45
C LYS A 119 -5.27 -13.95 14.46
N GLY A 120 -4.12 -14.47 14.89
CA GLY A 120 -3.34 -15.46 14.14
C GLY A 120 -2.61 -14.95 12.89
N ILE A 121 -2.59 -13.63 12.63
CA ILE A 121 -1.94 -13.07 11.43
C ILE A 121 -0.89 -12.03 11.79
N SER A 122 -1.26 -10.99 12.53
CA SER A 122 -0.34 -9.88 12.79
C SER A 122 -0.59 -9.29 14.16
N THR A 123 0.50 -9.11 14.92
CA THR A 123 0.52 -8.31 16.15
C THR A 123 0.58 -6.80 15.85
N THR A 124 0.87 -6.43 14.60
CA THR A 124 0.90 -5.04 14.12
C THR A 124 -0.46 -4.67 13.51
N GLY A 125 -0.87 -3.40 13.66
CA GLY A 125 -2.15 -2.92 13.14
C GLY A 125 -2.22 -3.00 11.61
N LEU A 126 -3.24 -3.68 11.10
CA LEU A 126 -3.55 -3.80 9.68
C LEU A 126 -4.60 -2.77 9.27
N SER A 127 -4.51 -2.33 8.02
CA SER A 127 -5.42 -1.33 7.46
C SER A 127 -6.44 -1.98 6.53
N PHE A 128 -7.65 -1.43 6.50
CA PHE A 128 -8.62 -1.78 5.47
C PHE A 128 -8.22 -1.17 4.13
N ILE A 129 -8.35 -1.96 3.06
CA ILE A 129 -8.11 -1.46 1.70
C ILE A 129 -9.15 -0.43 1.26
N ASP A 130 -10.37 -0.53 1.81
CA ASP A 130 -11.42 0.44 1.61
C ASP A 130 -11.77 1.13 2.93
N LYS A 131 -11.67 2.46 2.96
CA LYS A 131 -12.07 3.25 4.13
C LYS A 131 -13.57 3.11 4.42
N ALA A 132 -14.39 2.77 3.42
CA ALA A 132 -15.79 2.48 3.62
C ALA A 132 -16.01 1.20 4.44
N ASP A 133 -15.14 0.19 4.29
CA ASP A 133 -15.21 -1.06 5.07
C ASP A 133 -14.82 -0.84 6.53
N ALA A 134 -13.99 0.18 6.79
CA ALA A 134 -13.67 0.66 8.13
C ALA A 134 -14.76 1.58 8.73
N GLY A 135 -15.85 1.85 8.00
CA GLY A 135 -16.79 2.95 8.23
C GLY A 135 -17.28 3.08 9.68
N ALA A 136 -17.95 2.05 10.21
CA ALA A 136 -18.18 1.95 11.64
C ALA A 136 -17.03 1.14 12.24
N GLU A 137 -16.36 1.70 13.25
CA GLU A 137 -15.28 1.04 13.97
C GLU A 137 -15.70 -0.39 14.35
N LYS A 138 -15.06 -1.38 13.73
CA LYS A 138 -15.48 -2.77 13.87
C LYS A 138 -15.10 -3.23 15.28
N ALA A 139 -16.09 -3.76 16.00
CA ALA A 139 -15.88 -4.28 17.34
C ALA A 139 -14.92 -5.48 17.31
N PRO A 140 -14.14 -5.70 18.39
CA PRO A 140 -13.42 -6.95 18.60
C PRO A 140 -14.35 -8.16 18.43
N GLY A 141 -13.89 -9.18 17.72
CA GLY A 141 -14.66 -10.38 17.36
C GLY A 141 -15.40 -10.29 16.02
N ALA A 142 -15.39 -9.13 15.35
CA ALA A 142 -15.98 -9.02 14.02
C ALA A 142 -15.21 -9.86 12.98
N PRO A 143 -15.90 -10.62 12.11
CA PRO A 143 -15.26 -11.38 11.05
C PRO A 143 -14.71 -10.42 9.99
N VAL A 144 -13.51 -10.72 9.50
CA VAL A 144 -12.82 -9.97 8.45
C VAL A 144 -12.16 -10.92 7.47
N ILE A 145 -12.01 -10.45 6.23
CA ILE A 145 -11.26 -11.15 5.21
C ILE A 145 -9.87 -10.53 5.17
N VAL A 146 -8.85 -11.36 5.35
CA VAL A 146 -7.46 -10.94 5.23
C VAL A 146 -6.91 -11.40 3.90
N VAL A 147 -6.30 -10.48 3.18
CA VAL A 147 -5.63 -10.76 1.92
C VAL A 147 -4.14 -10.68 2.14
N ASN A 148 -3.44 -11.75 1.82
CA ASN A 148 -1.99 -11.74 1.68
C ASN A 148 -1.64 -11.54 0.21
N MET A 149 -0.82 -10.51 -0.04
CA MET A 149 -0.21 -10.24 -1.33
C MET A 149 1.31 -10.09 -1.15
N LYS A 150 2.02 -11.23 -1.11
CA LYS A 150 3.48 -11.30 -1.03
C LYS A 150 4.04 -10.50 0.15
N ASP A 151 3.71 -10.96 1.36
CA ASP A 151 4.15 -10.43 2.66
C ASP A 151 3.48 -9.11 3.10
N GLU A 152 2.62 -8.54 2.25
CA GLU A 152 1.69 -7.48 2.64
C GLU A 152 0.33 -8.08 3.01
N PHE A 153 -0.18 -7.68 4.17
CA PHE A 153 -1.50 -8.07 4.66
C PHE A 153 -2.43 -6.86 4.62
N ASP A 154 -3.57 -7.02 3.94
CA ASP A 154 -4.62 -6.02 3.90
C ASP A 154 -5.94 -6.62 4.39
N LEU A 155 -6.80 -5.76 4.94
CA LEU A 155 -8.14 -6.15 5.37
C LEU A 155 -9.18 -5.77 4.32
N LEU A 156 -10.09 -6.70 4.06
CA LEU A 156 -11.33 -6.49 3.31
C LEU A 156 -12.51 -6.62 4.28
N GLY A 157 -13.54 -5.81 4.04
CA GLY A 157 -14.84 -6.04 4.68
C GLY A 157 -15.40 -7.41 4.33
N TRP A 158 -16.22 -7.96 5.24
CA TRP A 158 -16.90 -9.24 5.04
C TRP A 158 -18.09 -9.15 4.06
N ASP A 159 -18.59 -7.92 3.83
CA ASP A 159 -19.82 -7.60 3.12
C ASP A 159 -19.67 -7.58 1.58
#